data_AF-A0A974X9J1-F1
#
_entry.id   AF-A0A974X9J1-F1
#
_cell.length_a   1.000
_cell.length_b   1.000
_cell.length_c   1.000
_cell.angle_alpha   90.00
_cell.angle_beta   90.00
_cell.angle_gamma   90.00
#
_symmetry.space_group_name_H-M   'P 1'
#
loop_
_entity.id
_entity.type
_entity.pdbx_description
1 polymer ?
#
loop_
_entity_poly.entity_id
_entity_poly.type
_entity_poly.pdbx_seq_one_letter_code
_entity_poly.pdbx_strand_id
1 'polypeptide(L)'
;MENISGMLKAFVDRTCSWFHRMELLSRLGVVNHIEELKEQVDFLRNILVENDGIFKNKLSHYYFTKWGTYTGLALEKDWRSKKRRMCDLTFRSLLILYNSEIH
;
A
#
# COMPACT_ATOMS: atom_id res chain seq x y z
N MET A 1 11.48 21.24 3.62
CA MET A 1 10.87 20.13 4.40
C MET A 1 9.42 20.04 3.96
N GLU A 2 9.18 19.29 2.90
CA GLU A 2 7.83 19.10 2.38
C GLU A 2 6.97 18.35 3.39
N ASN A 3 5.69 18.70 3.36
CA ASN A 3 4.70 18.40 4.38
C ASN A 3 4.37 16.90 4.40
N ILE A 4 5.19 16.10 5.10
CA ILE A 4 5.00 14.66 5.33
C ILE A 4 3.57 14.35 5.80
N SER A 5 2.96 15.26 6.59
CA SER A 5 1.58 15.16 7.06
C SER A 5 0.54 15.22 5.91
N GLY A 6 0.78 16.03 4.88
CA GLY A 6 -0.09 16.12 3.70
C GLY A 6 -0.02 14.89 2.80
N MET A 7 1.19 14.36 2.56
CA MET A 7 1.40 13.10 1.85
C MET A 7 0.79 11.93 2.62
N LEU A 8 0.99 11.87 3.94
CA LEU A 8 0.39 10.87 4.81
C LEU A 8 -1.14 10.91 4.71
N LYS A 9 -1.73 12.11 4.76
CA LYS A 9 -3.17 12.30 4.65
C LYS A 9 -3.70 11.90 3.27
N ALA A 10 -3.02 12.22 2.18
CA ALA A 10 -3.41 11.81 0.83
C ALA A 10 -3.24 10.30 0.57
N PHE A 11 -2.19 9.70 1.13
CA PHE A 11 -1.93 8.26 1.13
C PHE A 11 -3.02 7.50 1.90
N VAL A 12 -3.39 8.02 3.07
CA VAL A 12 -4.49 7.52 3.91
C VAL A 12 -5.85 7.76 3.24
N ASP A 13 -6.08 8.90 2.58
CA ASP A 13 -7.37 9.27 1.98
C ASP A 13 -7.77 8.41 0.76
N ARG A 14 -6.83 7.66 0.14
CA ARG A 14 -7.06 6.90 -1.11
C ARG A 14 -6.52 5.46 -1.10
N THR A 15 -6.41 4.82 0.06
CA THR A 15 -5.57 3.63 0.23
C THR A 15 -5.93 2.44 -0.68
N CYS A 16 -7.22 2.11 -0.87
CA CYS A 16 -7.63 0.99 -1.75
C CYS A 16 -7.20 1.20 -3.21
N SER A 17 -7.59 2.33 -3.80
CA SER A 17 -7.26 2.67 -5.18
C SER A 17 -5.76 2.91 -5.36
N TRP A 18 -5.09 3.41 -4.33
CA TRP A 18 -3.65 3.59 -4.33
C TRP A 18 -2.92 2.25 -4.42
N PHE A 19 -3.26 1.25 -3.60
CA PHE A 19 -2.63 -0.08 -3.67
C PHE A 19 -2.80 -0.72 -5.04
N HIS A 20 -4.02 -0.67 -5.59
CA HIS A 20 -4.28 -1.22 -6.92
C HIS A 20 -3.48 -0.49 -8.01
N ARG A 21 -3.51 0.85 -8.00
CA ARG A 21 -2.78 1.68 -8.96
C ARG A 21 -1.27 1.44 -8.88
N MET A 22 -0.70 1.44 -7.67
CA MET A 22 0.74 1.27 -7.49
C MET A 22 1.22 -0.13 -7.85
N GLU A 23 0.42 -1.17 -7.58
CA GLU A 23 0.74 -2.52 -8.04
C GLU A 23 0.86 -2.57 -9.56
N LEU A 24 -0.10 -1.98 -10.30
CA LEU A 24 -0.05 -1.92 -11.77
C LEU A 24 1.13 -1.09 -12.28
N LEU A 25 1.35 0.10 -11.71
CA LEU A 25 2.46 0.97 -12.12
C LEU A 25 3.84 0.33 -11.85
N SER A 26 3.96 -0.42 -10.75
CA SER A 26 5.20 -1.14 -10.41
C SER A 26 5.46 -2.28 -11.38
N ARG A 27 4.42 -3.07 -11.70
CA ARG A 27 4.52 -4.18 -12.68
C ARG A 27 4.88 -3.74 -14.10
N LEU A 28 4.55 -2.51 -14.45
CA LEU A 28 4.89 -1.93 -15.74
C LEU A 28 6.28 -1.27 -15.75
N GLY A 29 7.01 -1.26 -14.63
CA GLY A 29 8.30 -0.57 -14.49
C GLY A 29 8.21 0.96 -14.46
N VAL A 30 7.00 1.54 -14.53
CA VAL A 30 6.80 3.01 -14.62
C VAL A 30 7.33 3.73 -13.38
N VAL A 31 7.28 3.06 -12.21
CA VAL A 31 7.83 3.59 -10.95
C VAL A 31 9.30 4.00 -11.10
N ASN A 32 10.10 3.27 -11.88
CA ASN A 32 11.54 3.54 -12.00
C ASN A 32 11.84 4.80 -12.84
N HIS A 33 10.84 5.35 -13.52
CA HIS A 33 10.97 6.50 -14.40
C HIS A 33 10.35 7.80 -13.84
N ILE A 34 9.54 7.73 -12.78
CA ILE A 34 8.82 8.87 -12.21
C ILE A 34 9.20 9.02 -10.73
N GLU A 35 9.85 10.13 -10.38
CA GLU A 35 10.40 10.35 -9.04
C GLU A 35 9.32 10.34 -7.95
N GLU A 36 8.17 10.97 -8.21
CA GLU A 36 7.06 11.04 -7.26
C GLU A 36 6.44 9.67 -6.97
N LEU A 37 6.61 8.70 -7.89
CA LEU A 37 6.20 7.31 -7.65
C LEU A 37 7.25 6.56 -6.83
N LYS A 38 8.55 6.81 -7.06
CA LYS A 38 9.62 6.25 -6.22
C LYS A 38 9.50 6.70 -4.78
N GLU A 39 9.29 7.99 -4.55
CA GLU A 39 9.10 8.53 -3.19
C GLU A 39 7.94 7.86 -2.46
N GLN A 40 6.84 7.54 -3.16
CA GLN A 40 5.71 6.81 -2.59
C GLN A 40 6.04 5.35 -2.26
N VAL A 41 6.86 4.68 -3.08
CA VAL A 41 7.33 3.32 -2.85
C VAL A 41 8.34 3.28 -1.71
N ASP A 42 9.25 4.25 -1.63
CA ASP A 42 10.23 4.39 -0.55
C ASP A 42 9.54 4.71 0.77
N PHE A 43 8.51 5.56 0.75
CA PHE A 43 7.67 5.81 1.91
C PHE A 43 6.99 4.52 2.40
N LEU A 44 6.46 3.70 1.49
CA LEU A 44 5.91 2.39 1.83
C LEU A 44 6.97 1.43 2.40
N ARG A 45 8.16 1.41 1.82
CA ARG A 45 9.30 0.62 2.31
C ARG A 45 9.64 1.01 3.75
N ASN A 46 9.73 2.30 4.04
CA ASN A 46 10.04 2.81 5.37
C ASN A 46 8.98 2.40 6.40
N ILE A 47 7.68 2.49 6.06
CA ILE A 47 6.61 1.97 6.92
C ILE A 47 6.83 0.48 7.25
N LEU A 48 7.18 -0.33 6.25
CA LEU A 48 7.37 -1.76 6.50
C LEU A 48 8.61 -2.02 7.36
N VAL A 49 9.73 -1.34 7.09
CA VAL A 49 10.98 -1.47 7.87
C VAL A 49 10.75 -1.12 9.35
N GLU A 50 10.05 -0.02 9.62
CA GLU A 50 9.70 0.40 11.00
C GLU A 50 8.80 -0.61 11.74
N ASN A 51 8.11 -1.48 11.00
CA ASN A 51 7.11 -2.40 11.54
C ASN A 51 7.48 -3.89 11.34
N ASP A 52 8.78 -4.20 11.22
CA ASP A 52 9.31 -5.57 11.04
C ASP A 52 8.79 -6.27 9.77
N GLY A 53 8.63 -5.52 8.69
CA GLY A 53 8.09 -6.00 7.42
C GLY A 53 6.58 -6.16 7.40
N ILE A 54 5.86 -5.70 8.42
CA ILE A 54 4.40 -5.87 8.55
C ILE A 54 3.68 -4.53 8.44
N PHE A 55 2.60 -4.47 7.68
CA PHE A 55 1.76 -3.27 7.64
C PHE A 55 0.88 -3.17 8.91
N LYS A 56 1.33 -2.40 9.92
CA LYS A 56 0.64 -2.25 11.23
C LYS A 56 -0.21 -0.97 11.38
N ASN A 57 -0.28 -0.11 10.36
CA ASN A 57 -0.94 1.20 10.44
C ASN A 57 -2.43 1.12 10.83
N LYS A 58 -2.95 2.16 11.53
CA LYS A 58 -4.33 2.17 12.08
C LYS A 58 -5.38 2.01 10.97
N LEU A 59 -5.85 0.78 10.81
CA LEU A 59 -6.93 0.35 9.91
C LEU A 59 -8.32 0.91 10.27
N SER A 60 -8.40 1.79 11.27
CA SER A 60 -9.64 2.40 11.77
C SER A 60 -10.18 3.49 10.86
N HIS A 61 -9.44 3.89 9.83
CA HIS A 61 -9.92 4.90 8.90
C HIS A 61 -11.01 4.33 7.98
N TYR A 62 -12.05 5.12 7.70
CA TYR A 62 -13.19 4.77 6.84
C TYR A 62 -12.77 4.18 5.49
N TYR A 63 -11.57 4.48 4.98
CA TYR A 63 -11.10 3.97 3.69
C TYR A 63 -10.86 2.46 3.64
N PHE A 64 -10.59 1.82 4.78
CA PHE A 64 -10.52 0.35 4.86
C PHE A 64 -11.90 -0.32 4.92
N THR A 65 -12.99 0.46 4.98
CA THR A 65 -14.35 -0.08 4.87
C THR A 65 -14.71 -0.48 3.44
N LYS A 66 -14.03 0.11 2.43
CA LYS A 66 -14.17 -0.21 1.00
C LYS A 66 -13.18 -1.26 0.49
N TRP A 67 -12.26 -1.72 1.33
CA TRP A 67 -11.46 -2.92 1.06
C TRP A 67 -12.44 -4.09 0.93
N GLY A 68 -12.31 -4.98 -0.04
CA GLY A 68 -13.31 -6.04 -0.20
C GLY A 68 -13.06 -6.95 -1.38
N THR A 69 -13.87 -8.01 -1.47
CA THR A 69 -13.78 -9.01 -2.54
C THR A 69 -14.12 -8.42 -3.90
N TYR A 70 -15.12 -7.54 -3.98
CA TYR A 70 -15.53 -6.89 -5.23
C TYR A 70 -14.50 -5.89 -5.79
N THR A 71 -13.57 -5.40 -4.97
CA THR A 71 -12.45 -4.57 -5.44
C THR A 71 -11.22 -5.41 -5.80
N GLY A 72 -11.29 -6.74 -5.67
CA GLY A 72 -10.17 -7.67 -5.87
C GLY A 72 -9.06 -7.53 -4.83
N LEU A 73 -9.30 -6.76 -3.76
CA LEU A 73 -8.28 -6.42 -2.77
C LEU A 73 -8.24 -7.40 -1.59
N ALA A 74 -9.37 -8.04 -1.28
CA ALA A 74 -9.49 -9.03 -0.21
C ALA A 74 -9.10 -10.44 -0.70
N LEU A 75 -7.98 -10.98 -0.20
CA LEU A 75 -7.51 -12.33 -0.55
C LEU A 75 -8.12 -13.40 0.37
N GLU A 76 -8.58 -12.97 1.55
CA GLU A 76 -8.98 -13.84 2.64
C GLU A 76 -10.51 -13.90 2.84
N LYS A 77 -11.06 -15.08 3.19
CA LYS A 77 -12.51 -15.29 3.42
C LYS A 77 -13.09 -14.36 4.48
N ASP A 78 -12.34 -14.08 5.55
CA ASP A 78 -12.70 -13.19 6.66
C ASP A 78 -11.82 -11.93 6.69
N TRP A 79 -11.59 -11.30 5.52
CA TRP A 79 -10.72 -10.13 5.34
C TRP A 79 -11.03 -8.93 6.26
N ARG A 80 -12.22 -8.88 6.87
CA ARG A 80 -12.57 -7.84 7.86
C ARG A 80 -11.88 -8.03 9.21
N SER A 81 -11.43 -9.24 9.53
CA SER A 81 -10.65 -9.47 10.75
C SER A 81 -9.34 -8.69 10.70
N LYS A 82 -8.96 -8.08 11.82
CA LYS A 82 -7.77 -7.23 11.91
C LYS A 82 -6.51 -7.93 11.37
N LYS A 83 -6.30 -9.18 11.79
CA LYS A 83 -5.14 -9.98 11.37
C LYS A 83 -5.12 -10.23 9.86
N ARG A 84 -6.23 -10.70 9.27
CA ARG A 84 -6.28 -11.01 7.83
C ARG A 84 -6.18 -9.76 6.98
N ARG A 85 -6.78 -8.64 7.40
CA ARG A 85 -6.61 -7.35 6.71
C ARG A 85 -5.14 -6.89 6.70
N MET A 86 -4.45 -7.05 7.83
CA MET A 86 -3.01 -6.78 7.88
C MET A 86 -2.23 -7.68 6.94
N CYS A 87 -2.57 -8.97 6.84
CA CYS A 87 -1.96 -9.89 5.89
C CYS A 87 -2.16 -9.43 4.44
N ASP A 88 -3.39 -9.08 4.03
CA ASP A 88 -3.70 -8.58 2.68
C ASP A 88 -2.87 -7.34 2.33
N LEU A 89 -2.82 -6.37 3.25
CA LEU A 89 -2.08 -5.13 3.04
C LEU A 89 -0.58 -5.38 2.98
N THR A 90 -0.06 -6.22 3.89
CA THR A 90 1.37 -6.59 3.90
C THR A 90 1.75 -7.28 2.60
N PHE A 91 0.95 -8.26 2.15
CA PHE A 91 1.18 -8.97 0.89
C PHE A 91 1.23 -7.99 -0.30
N ARG A 92 0.26 -7.08 -0.41
CA ARG A 92 0.23 -6.09 -1.49
C ARG A 92 1.38 -5.10 -1.41
N SER A 93 1.78 -4.71 -0.21
CA SER A 93 2.95 -3.85 -0.03
C SER A 93 4.23 -4.52 -0.52
N LEU A 94 4.45 -5.78 -0.14
CA LEU A 94 5.61 -6.56 -0.60
C LEU A 94 5.58 -6.79 -2.11
N LEU A 95 4.39 -7.00 -2.69
CA LEU A 95 4.24 -7.17 -4.13
C LEU A 95 4.57 -5.89 -4.91
N ILE A 96 4.20 -4.72 -4.38
CA ILE A 96 4.61 -3.42 -4.96
C ILE A 96 6.13 -3.32 -4.95
N LEU A 97 6.77 -3.50 -3.78
CA LEU A 97 8.23 -3.40 -3.62
C LEU A 97 8.97 -4.35 -4.58
N TYR A 98 8.55 -5.62 -4.62
CA TYR A 98 9.15 -6.62 -5.49
C TYR A 98 9.11 -6.20 -6.97
N ASN A 99 7.95 -5.75 -7.46
CA ASN A 99 7.84 -5.34 -8.87
C ASN A 99 8.58 -4.03 -9.17
N SER A 100 8.74 -3.13 -8.19
CA SER A 100 9.53 -1.91 -8.38
C SER A 100 11.04 -2.18 -8.56
N GLU A 101 11.55 -3.33 -8.12
CA GLU A 101 12.99 -3.64 -8.11
C GLU A 101 13.45 -4.53 -9.30
N ILE A 102 12.54 -4.99 -10.17
CA ILE A 102 12.82 -6.02 -11.20
C ILE A 102 13.14 -5.44 -12.59
N HIS A 103 13.04 -4.12 -12.76
CA HIS A 103 13.22 -3.42 -14.05
C HIS A 103 14.45 -2.54 -14.05
#